data_AF-A0A5B9ELG4-F1
#
_entry.id   AF-A0A5B9ELG4-F1
#
_cell.length_a   1.000
_cell.length_b   1.000
_cell.length_c   1.000
_cell.angle_alpha   90.00
_cell.angle_beta   90.00
_cell.angle_gamma   90.00
#
_symmetry.space_group_name_H-M   'P 1'
#
loop_
_entity.id
_entity.type
_entity.pdbx_description
1 polymer ?
#
loop_
_entity_poly.entity_id
_entity_poly.type
_entity_poly.pdbx_seq_one_letter_code
_entity_poly.pdbx_strand_id
1 'polypeptide(L)'
;MAGFFKGIFGRGSSHAPSNPLLLPLEFSDSEFVSYLVESLEHYDPQTRAMVLVAHVNLSIMLPVFATEAAKRGEEMGVREFIKLTAESVGNAKDDIARRKPTWFHLASLLKHGTDIARQRPELAQQLSSVWALIAADSIYLRSLLPNNIIWTDEEKEFFRPYYNDGENEFLSFAVNQHVPKFMSCMDPFLKLAESRGIFFSSGDYIGPFIVLKNREANP
;
A
#
# COMPACT_ATOMS: atom_id res chain seq x y z
N MET A 1 -14.46 16.59 -13.40
CA MET A 1 -13.32 16.43 -12.46
C MET A 1 -12.17 17.36 -12.84
N ALA A 2 -12.31 18.68 -12.64
CA ALA A 2 -11.33 19.68 -13.10
C ALA A 2 -11.17 20.86 -12.10
N GLY A 3 -11.22 20.60 -10.79
CA GLY A 3 -11.32 21.67 -9.79
C GLY A 3 -10.43 21.57 -8.55
N PHE A 4 -9.58 20.54 -8.39
CA PHE A 4 -9.02 20.22 -7.07
C PHE A 4 -7.60 20.75 -6.77
N PHE A 5 -6.90 21.39 -7.73
CA PHE A 5 -5.49 21.80 -7.56
C PHE A 5 -5.25 23.32 -7.41
N LYS A 6 -6.26 24.13 -7.08
CA LYS A 6 -6.13 25.60 -7.11
C LYS A 6 -5.56 26.26 -5.84
N GLY A 7 -5.07 25.49 -4.86
CA GLY A 7 -4.80 26.04 -3.52
C GLY A 7 -3.35 26.37 -3.14
N ILE A 8 -2.31 25.74 -3.71
CA ILE A 8 -1.00 25.67 -3.00
C ILE A 8 0.22 26.23 -3.77
N PHE A 9 0.13 26.58 -5.05
CA PHE A 9 1.33 26.94 -5.83
C PHE A 9 1.41 28.41 -6.25
N GLY A 10 2.12 29.19 -5.44
CA GLY A 10 2.58 30.53 -5.79
C GLY A 10 4.10 30.66 -5.71
N ARG A 11 4.80 30.35 -6.82
CA ARG A 11 5.96 31.06 -7.41
C ARG A 11 6.69 30.13 -8.37
N GLY A 12 7.01 30.68 -9.55
CA GLY A 12 7.39 29.91 -10.72
C GLY A 12 8.81 29.35 -10.73
N SER A 13 8.98 28.34 -11.58
CA SER A 13 10.18 28.12 -12.38
C SER A 13 9.76 27.41 -13.67
N SER A 14 10.35 27.81 -14.79
CA SER A 14 10.04 27.34 -16.14
C SER A 14 10.78 26.04 -16.47
N HIS A 15 10.38 24.94 -15.83
CA HIS A 15 10.79 23.60 -16.22
C HIS A 15 9.59 22.87 -16.81
N ALA A 16 9.83 22.01 -17.81
CA ALA A 16 8.81 21.13 -18.38
C ALA A 16 7.95 20.53 -17.26
N PRO A 17 6.63 20.35 -17.42
CA PRO A 17 5.79 19.91 -16.33
C PRO A 17 6.38 18.63 -15.75
N SER A 18 6.94 18.73 -14.53
CA SER A 18 7.38 17.57 -13.80
C SER A 18 6.19 16.62 -13.75
N ASN A 19 6.40 15.35 -14.09
CA ASN A 19 5.34 14.36 -14.04
C ASN A 19 4.65 14.52 -12.66
N PRO A 20 3.36 14.90 -12.60
CA PRO A 20 2.73 15.30 -11.33
C PRO A 20 2.71 14.17 -10.30
N LEU A 21 2.88 12.92 -10.76
CA LEU A 21 3.03 11.73 -9.91
C LEU A 21 4.37 11.71 -9.15
N LEU A 22 5.34 12.54 -9.53
CA LEU A 22 6.63 12.69 -8.86
C LEU A 22 6.64 13.81 -7.82
N LEU A 23 5.66 14.72 -7.87
CA LEU A 23 5.55 15.84 -6.94
C LEU A 23 5.68 15.42 -5.47
N PRO A 24 5.10 14.30 -5.00
CA PRO A 24 5.26 13.89 -3.62
C PRO A 24 6.71 13.70 -3.19
N LEU A 25 7.62 13.29 -4.10
CA LEU A 25 9.03 13.08 -3.76
C LEU A 25 9.79 14.37 -3.39
N GLU A 26 9.20 15.54 -3.67
CA GLU A 26 9.73 16.87 -3.36
C GLU A 26 9.20 17.41 -2.02
N PHE A 27 8.21 16.75 -1.41
CA PHE A 27 7.61 17.15 -0.15
C PHE A 27 8.53 16.88 1.04
N SER A 28 8.34 17.64 2.12
CA SER A 28 8.88 17.24 3.42
C SER A 28 8.23 15.94 3.90
N ASP A 29 8.88 15.23 4.83
CA ASP A 29 8.38 13.97 5.36
C ASP A 29 6.92 14.05 5.89
N SER A 30 6.56 15.15 6.56
CA SER A 30 5.20 15.36 7.08
C SER A 30 4.19 15.64 5.97
N GLU A 31 4.57 16.43 4.95
CA GLU A 31 3.73 16.71 3.78
C GLU A 31 3.55 15.46 2.92
N PHE A 32 4.60 14.64 2.76
CA PHE A 32 4.55 13.37 2.05
C PHE A 32 3.54 12.42 2.70
N VAL A 33 3.65 12.21 4.01
CA VAL A 33 2.76 11.30 4.75
C VAL A 33 1.32 11.82 4.69
N SER A 34 1.10 13.13 4.84
CA SER A 34 -0.23 13.73 4.74
C SER A 34 -0.85 13.56 3.36
N TYR A 35 -0.08 13.85 2.30
CA TYR A 35 -0.50 13.62 0.92
C TYR A 35 -0.87 12.16 0.66
N LEU A 36 -0.06 11.22 1.16
CA LEU A 36 -0.30 9.80 0.98
C LEU A 36 -1.58 9.34 1.69
N VAL A 37 -1.80 9.83 2.91
CA VAL A 37 -3.02 9.55 3.68
C VAL A 37 -4.24 10.07 2.96
N GLU A 38 -4.26 11.35 2.61
CA GLU A 38 -5.35 11.95 1.84
C GLU A 38 -5.59 11.20 0.53
N SER A 39 -4.54 10.87 -0.21
CA SER A 39 -4.67 10.16 -1.48
C SER A 39 -5.34 8.78 -1.30
N LEU A 40 -4.84 7.95 -0.37
CA LEU A 40 -5.31 6.58 -0.20
C LEU A 40 -6.68 6.48 0.49
N GLU A 41 -7.04 7.43 1.35
CA GLU A 41 -8.38 7.52 1.94
C GLU A 41 -9.48 7.78 0.88
N HIS A 42 -9.17 8.55 -0.17
CA HIS A 42 -10.13 8.90 -1.23
C HIS A 42 -10.30 7.82 -2.30
N TYR A 43 -9.38 6.87 -2.42
CA TYR A 43 -9.54 5.76 -3.35
C TYR A 43 -10.70 4.84 -2.93
N ASP A 44 -11.26 4.10 -3.89
CA ASP A 44 -12.27 3.10 -3.58
C ASP A 44 -11.64 1.86 -2.91
N PRO A 45 -12.43 1.05 -2.17
CA PRO A 45 -11.94 -0.15 -1.51
C PRO A 45 -11.22 -1.15 -2.42
N GLN A 46 -11.66 -1.31 -3.68
CA GLN A 46 -11.05 -2.27 -4.59
C GLN A 46 -9.67 -1.80 -5.02
N THR A 47 -9.50 -0.50 -5.25
CA THR A 47 -8.18 0.10 -5.51
C THR A 47 -7.25 -0.09 -4.31
N ARG A 48 -7.68 0.17 -3.08
CA ARG A 48 -6.85 -0.07 -1.88
C ARG A 48 -6.48 -1.54 -1.71
N ALA A 49 -7.41 -2.46 -2.00
CA ALA A 49 -7.12 -3.89 -2.02
C ALA A 49 -6.02 -4.22 -3.06
N MET A 50 -6.10 -3.66 -4.26
CA MET A 50 -5.07 -3.86 -5.30
C MET A 50 -3.72 -3.21 -4.97
N VAL A 51 -3.71 -2.13 -4.17
CA VAL A 51 -2.47 -1.56 -3.61
C VAL A 51 -1.77 -2.57 -2.70
N LEU A 52 -2.51 -3.36 -1.91
CA LEU A 52 -1.91 -4.47 -1.15
C LEU A 52 -1.26 -5.49 -2.09
N VAL A 53 -1.94 -5.88 -3.17
CA VAL A 53 -1.40 -6.84 -4.15
C VAL A 53 -0.09 -6.34 -4.74
N ALA A 54 -0.07 -5.07 -5.14
CA ALA A 54 1.12 -4.40 -5.65
C ALA A 54 2.22 -4.31 -4.58
N HIS A 55 1.87 -4.06 -3.31
CA HIS A 55 2.83 -4.00 -2.21
C HIS A 55 3.53 -5.34 -1.96
N VAL A 56 2.77 -6.44 -1.96
CA VAL A 56 3.33 -7.79 -1.81
C VAL A 56 4.31 -8.07 -2.95
N ASN A 57 3.88 -7.87 -4.19
CA ASN A 57 4.74 -8.11 -5.36
C ASN A 57 5.97 -7.17 -5.38
N LEU A 58 5.81 -5.91 -4.97
CA LEU A 58 6.91 -4.95 -4.84
C LEU A 58 8.00 -5.46 -3.88
N SER A 59 7.62 -6.08 -2.77
CA SER A 59 8.59 -6.61 -1.79
C SER A 59 9.51 -7.69 -2.37
N ILE A 60 9.03 -8.42 -3.39
CA ILE A 60 9.76 -9.47 -4.08
C ILE A 60 10.56 -8.88 -5.25
N MET A 61 9.96 -7.95 -5.99
CA MET A 61 10.56 -7.34 -7.17
C MET A 61 11.71 -6.39 -6.85
N LEU A 62 11.58 -5.57 -5.80
CA LEU A 62 12.54 -4.50 -5.52
C LEU A 62 13.97 -5.03 -5.27
N PRO A 63 14.20 -6.11 -4.50
CA PRO A 63 15.53 -6.71 -4.37
C PRO A 63 16.11 -7.24 -5.69
N VAL A 64 15.27 -7.78 -6.58
CA VAL A 64 15.69 -8.25 -7.90
C VAL A 64 16.14 -7.07 -8.75
N PHE A 65 15.36 -5.99 -8.81
CA PHE A 65 15.74 -4.77 -9.52
C PHE A 65 17.01 -4.14 -8.94
N ALA A 66 17.15 -4.11 -7.61
CA ALA A 66 18.37 -3.63 -6.94
C ALA A 66 19.61 -4.45 -7.35
N THR A 67 19.47 -5.78 -7.41
CA THR A 67 20.56 -6.68 -7.80
C THR A 67 20.96 -6.46 -9.26
N GLU A 68 20.01 -6.33 -10.18
CA GLU A 68 20.30 -6.09 -11.60
C GLU A 68 20.89 -4.69 -11.86
N ALA A 69 20.41 -3.66 -11.15
CA ALA A 69 20.97 -2.31 -11.23
C ALA A 69 22.42 -2.28 -10.74
N ALA A 70 22.72 -2.95 -9.63
CA ALA A 70 24.06 -3.03 -9.06
C ALA A 70 25.08 -3.66 -10.03
N LYS A 71 24.68 -4.65 -10.84
CA LYS A 71 25.54 -5.24 -11.90
C LYS A 71 25.97 -4.22 -12.97
N ARG A 72 25.23 -3.13 -13.13
CA ARG A 72 25.51 -2.03 -14.05
C ARG A 72 26.13 -0.80 -13.36
N GLY A 73 26.40 -0.88 -12.05
CA GLY A 73 26.88 0.26 -11.27
C GLY A 73 25.80 1.32 -10.99
N GLU A 74 24.52 0.96 -11.09
CA GLU A 74 23.38 1.83 -10.84
C GLU A 74 22.77 1.54 -9.46
N GLU A 75 22.15 2.57 -8.86
CA GLU A 75 21.35 2.42 -7.65
C GLU A 75 19.87 2.26 -8.01
N MET A 76 19.19 1.34 -7.32
CA MET A 76 17.76 1.14 -7.47
C MET A 76 17.12 0.92 -6.10
N GLY A 77 16.56 2.00 -5.55
CA GLY A 77 15.79 1.99 -4.33
C GLY A 77 14.29 2.18 -4.59
N VAL A 78 13.54 2.36 -3.50
CA VAL A 78 12.10 2.65 -3.58
C VAL A 78 11.82 3.95 -4.35
N ARG A 79 12.69 4.97 -4.22
CA ARG A 79 12.52 6.27 -4.90
C ARG A 79 12.69 6.14 -6.42
N GLU A 80 13.63 5.32 -6.88
CA GLU A 80 13.86 5.03 -8.30
C GLU A 80 12.68 4.25 -8.87
N PHE A 81 12.15 3.29 -8.09
CA PHE A 81 10.96 2.55 -8.48
C PHE A 81 9.69 3.44 -8.57
N ILE A 82 9.55 4.44 -7.68
CA ILE A 82 8.47 5.45 -7.78
C ILE A 82 8.58 6.21 -9.10
N LYS A 83 9.80 6.58 -9.52
CA LYS A 83 10.02 7.27 -10.81
C LYS A 83 9.64 6.39 -12.00
N LEU A 84 10.06 5.13 -12.00
CA LEU A 84 9.75 4.16 -13.06
C LEU A 84 8.24 3.90 -13.20
N THR A 85 7.55 3.75 -12.08
CA THR A 85 6.09 3.53 -12.08
C THR A 85 5.33 4.78 -12.50
N ALA A 86 5.76 5.97 -12.08
CA ALA A 86 5.18 7.24 -12.53
C ALA A 86 5.31 7.44 -14.04
N GLU A 87 6.48 7.13 -14.61
CA GLU A 87 6.69 7.15 -16.06
C GLU A 87 5.78 6.12 -16.77
N SER A 88 5.69 4.91 -16.23
CA SER A 88 4.82 3.85 -16.77
C SER A 88 3.34 4.25 -16.77
N VAL A 89 2.87 4.95 -15.73
CA VAL A 89 1.51 5.52 -15.67
C VAL A 89 1.30 6.59 -16.74
N GLY A 90 2.28 7.49 -16.92
CA GLY A 90 2.22 8.56 -17.92
C GLY A 90 2.25 8.05 -19.36
N ASN A 91 2.95 6.95 -19.61
CA ASN A 91 3.09 6.33 -20.93
C ASN A 91 1.97 5.32 -21.28
N ALA A 92 1.05 5.04 -20.34
CA ALA A 92 -0.03 4.08 -20.56
C ALA A 92 -1.05 4.57 -21.60
N LYS A 93 -1.27 3.76 -22.63
CA LYS A 93 -2.12 4.09 -23.79
C LYS A 93 -3.63 4.00 -23.52
N ASP A 94 -4.02 3.20 -22.54
CA ASP A 94 -5.41 2.98 -22.16
C ASP A 94 -5.54 2.74 -20.64
N ASP A 95 -6.78 2.72 -20.16
CA ASP A 95 -7.07 2.59 -18.74
C ASP A 95 -6.67 1.23 -18.16
N ILE A 96 -6.73 0.15 -18.94
CA ILE A 96 -6.33 -1.20 -18.48
C ILE A 96 -4.81 -1.23 -18.27
N ALA A 97 -4.06 -0.75 -19.25
CA ALA A 97 -2.61 -0.62 -19.19
C ALA A 97 -2.15 0.31 -18.06
N ARG A 98 -2.99 1.27 -17.64
CA ARG A 98 -2.67 2.22 -16.57
C ARG A 98 -2.88 1.65 -15.15
N ARG A 99 -3.81 0.69 -14.97
CA ARG A 99 -4.20 0.18 -13.64
C ARG A 99 -3.02 -0.37 -12.84
N LYS A 100 -2.31 -1.35 -13.40
CA LYS A 100 -1.21 -2.03 -12.68
C LYS A 100 -0.06 -1.08 -12.33
N PRO A 101 0.46 -0.25 -13.24
CA PRO A 101 1.44 0.79 -12.89
C PRO A 101 0.94 1.75 -11.81
N THR A 102 -0.35 2.12 -11.82
CA THR A 102 -0.94 3.00 -10.80
C THR A 102 -0.91 2.34 -9.42
N TRP A 103 -1.30 1.07 -9.31
CA TRP A 103 -1.25 0.34 -8.04
C TRP A 103 0.18 0.15 -7.55
N PHE A 104 1.13 -0.15 -8.43
CA PHE A 104 2.56 -0.19 -8.08
C PHE A 104 3.09 1.17 -7.66
N HIS A 105 2.68 2.25 -8.30
CA HIS A 105 3.08 3.60 -7.91
C HIS A 105 2.60 3.94 -6.50
N LEU A 106 1.31 3.70 -6.21
CA LEU A 106 0.73 3.89 -4.88
C LEU A 106 1.38 2.99 -3.82
N ALA A 107 1.63 1.72 -4.12
CA ALA A 107 2.31 0.79 -3.21
C ALA A 107 3.75 1.21 -2.92
N SER A 108 4.42 1.83 -3.89
CA SER A 108 5.80 2.33 -3.73
C SER A 108 5.84 3.60 -2.90
N LEU A 109 4.88 4.52 -3.09
CA LEU A 109 4.68 5.65 -2.20
C LEU A 109 4.37 5.18 -0.77
N LEU A 110 3.50 4.17 -0.60
CA LEU A 110 3.19 3.57 0.69
C LEU A 110 4.42 2.98 1.37
N LYS A 111 5.26 2.25 0.63
CA LYS A 111 6.53 1.72 1.14
C LYS A 111 7.47 2.85 1.57
N HIS A 112 7.62 3.90 0.75
CA HIS A 112 8.46 5.04 1.10
C HIS A 112 7.96 5.78 2.35
N GLY A 113 6.65 6.03 2.44
CA GLY A 113 6.03 6.64 3.62
C GLY A 113 6.19 5.79 4.88
N THR A 114 6.15 4.47 4.72
CA THR A 114 6.43 3.53 5.82
C THR A 114 7.88 3.61 6.28
N ASP A 115 8.83 3.74 5.36
CA ASP A 115 10.25 3.90 5.69
C ASP A 115 10.52 5.24 6.40
N ILE A 116 9.84 6.33 6.00
CA ILE A 116 9.83 7.62 6.70
C ILE A 116 9.27 7.48 8.12
N ALA A 117 8.07 6.91 8.25
CA ALA A 117 7.39 6.74 9.54
C ALA A 117 8.15 5.83 10.51
N ARG A 118 8.94 4.87 10.01
CA ARG A 118 9.84 4.06 10.85
C ARG A 118 10.90 4.92 11.54
N GLN A 119 11.36 5.99 10.89
CA GLN A 119 12.37 6.91 11.41
C GLN A 119 11.74 8.05 12.23
N ARG A 120 10.45 8.33 12.02
CA ARG A 120 9.68 9.41 12.63
C ARG A 120 8.38 8.89 13.25
N PRO A 121 8.41 8.37 14.49
CA PRO A 121 7.26 7.73 15.14
C PRO A 121 6.00 8.61 15.20
N GLU A 122 6.16 9.93 15.25
CA GLU A 122 5.05 10.89 15.20
C GLU A 122 4.21 10.81 13.92
N LEU A 123 4.83 10.42 12.79
CA LEU A 123 4.14 10.23 11.51
C LEU A 123 3.53 8.83 11.37
N ALA A 124 3.98 7.87 12.19
CA ALA A 124 3.49 6.49 12.11
C ALA A 124 2.02 6.37 12.50
N GLN A 125 1.56 7.15 13.48
CA GLN A 125 0.15 7.20 13.86
C GLN A 125 -0.74 7.61 12.68
N GLN A 126 -0.32 8.64 11.94
CA GLN A 126 -1.07 9.12 10.78
C GLN A 126 -1.12 8.04 9.69
N LEU A 127 0.03 7.44 9.35
CA LEU A 127 0.08 6.42 8.29
C LEU A 127 -0.60 5.09 8.68
N SER A 128 -0.73 4.80 9.97
CA SER A 128 -1.42 3.59 10.44
C SER A 128 -2.91 3.54 10.05
N SER A 129 -3.56 4.70 9.87
CA SER A 129 -4.95 4.79 9.40
C SER A 129 -5.10 4.22 7.99
N VAL A 130 -4.19 4.57 7.09
CA VAL A 130 -4.13 4.06 5.71
C VAL A 130 -3.88 2.57 5.69
N TRP A 131 -2.91 2.10 6.48
CA TRP A 131 -2.62 0.67 6.58
C TRP A 131 -3.82 -0.11 7.10
N ALA A 132 -4.56 0.43 8.08
CA ALA A 132 -5.79 -0.16 8.57
C ALA A 132 -6.89 -0.20 7.50
N LEU A 133 -7.05 0.85 6.68
CA LEU A 133 -7.99 0.86 5.55
C LEU A 133 -7.63 -0.19 4.49
N ILE A 134 -6.36 -0.26 4.09
CA ILE A 134 -5.88 -1.26 3.12
C ILE A 134 -6.11 -2.68 3.65
N ALA A 135 -5.83 -2.92 4.94
CA ALA A 135 -6.08 -4.21 5.57
C ALA A 135 -7.57 -4.53 5.64
N ALA A 136 -8.42 -3.56 6.00
CA ALA A 136 -9.87 -3.74 6.04
C ALA A 136 -10.47 -4.09 4.68
N ASP A 137 -9.93 -3.50 3.61
CA ASP A 137 -10.38 -3.69 2.24
C ASP A 137 -9.73 -4.89 1.54
N SER A 138 -8.74 -5.54 2.15
CA SER A 138 -8.12 -6.73 1.56
C SER A 138 -9.12 -7.88 1.39
N ILE A 139 -10.22 -7.89 2.14
CA ILE A 139 -11.32 -8.86 2.00
C ILE A 139 -11.88 -8.94 0.58
N TYR A 140 -11.83 -7.84 -0.18
CA TYR A 140 -12.32 -7.81 -1.56
C TYR A 140 -11.46 -8.66 -2.50
N LEU A 141 -10.19 -8.93 -2.15
CA LEU A 141 -9.26 -9.71 -2.97
C LEU A 141 -9.76 -11.13 -3.25
N ARG A 142 -10.53 -11.71 -2.33
CA ARG A 142 -11.17 -13.02 -2.52
C ARG A 142 -12.02 -13.06 -3.80
N SER A 143 -12.75 -11.98 -4.08
CA SER A 143 -13.59 -11.87 -5.28
C SER A 143 -12.84 -11.30 -6.48
N LEU A 144 -11.88 -10.40 -6.24
CA LEU A 144 -11.24 -9.64 -7.29
C LEU A 144 -10.09 -10.39 -7.97
N LEU A 145 -9.30 -11.18 -7.25
CA LEU A 145 -8.07 -11.80 -7.75
C LEU A 145 -8.26 -13.04 -8.62
N PRO A 146 -9.14 -14.01 -8.30
CA PRO A 146 -9.18 -15.27 -9.03
C PRO A 146 -9.38 -15.13 -10.54
N ASN A 147 -10.24 -14.19 -10.95
CA ASN A 147 -10.54 -13.92 -12.36
C ASN A 147 -9.85 -12.66 -12.88
N ASN A 148 -8.87 -12.12 -12.16
CA ASN A 148 -8.17 -10.92 -12.57
C ASN A 148 -7.23 -11.21 -13.75
N ILE A 149 -7.37 -10.44 -14.83
CA ILE A 149 -6.54 -10.54 -16.04
C ILE A 149 -5.37 -9.56 -16.05
N ILE A 150 -5.31 -8.63 -15.09
CA ILE A 150 -4.26 -7.61 -15.00
C ILE A 150 -3.02 -8.18 -14.30
N TRP A 151 -3.24 -9.02 -13.28
CA TRP A 151 -2.19 -9.74 -12.57
C TRP A 151 -1.91 -11.08 -13.24
N THR A 152 -0.63 -11.43 -13.39
CA THR A 152 -0.23 -12.75 -13.90
C THR A 152 -0.53 -13.82 -12.86
N ASP A 153 -0.52 -15.09 -13.28
CA ASP A 153 -0.76 -16.20 -12.36
C ASP A 153 0.33 -16.29 -11.29
N GLU A 154 1.58 -15.98 -11.63
CA GLU A 154 2.69 -15.93 -10.68
C GLU A 154 2.51 -14.85 -9.61
N GLU A 155 2.01 -13.67 -10.00
CA GLU A 155 1.76 -12.56 -9.07
C GLU A 155 0.57 -12.84 -8.14
N LYS A 156 -0.36 -13.70 -8.58
CA LYS A 156 -1.53 -14.15 -7.81
C LYS A 156 -1.22 -15.32 -6.88
N GLU A 157 -0.16 -16.08 -7.11
CA GLU A 157 0.09 -17.35 -6.40
C GLU A 157 0.23 -17.16 -4.88
N PHE A 158 0.81 -16.04 -4.43
CA PHE A 158 0.93 -15.70 -3.01
C PHE A 158 -0.41 -15.54 -2.29
N PHE A 159 -1.47 -15.24 -3.03
CA PHE A 159 -2.81 -15.01 -2.49
C PHE A 159 -3.71 -16.25 -2.57
N ARG A 160 -3.30 -17.26 -3.35
CA ARG A 160 -4.09 -18.46 -3.62
C ARG A 160 -4.54 -19.22 -2.37
N PRO A 161 -3.71 -19.37 -1.33
CA PRO A 161 -4.14 -20.04 -0.09
C PRO A 161 -5.37 -19.40 0.56
N TYR A 162 -5.56 -18.09 0.40
CA TYR A 162 -6.60 -17.33 1.10
C TYR A 162 -7.94 -17.23 0.33
N TYR A 163 -8.06 -17.82 -0.86
CA TYR A 163 -9.30 -17.73 -1.66
C TYR A 163 -10.49 -18.48 -1.04
N ASN A 164 -10.22 -19.57 -0.33
CA ASN A 164 -11.24 -20.49 0.16
C ASN A 164 -11.48 -20.41 1.68
N ASP A 165 -10.57 -19.76 2.40
CA ASP A 165 -10.59 -19.74 3.85
C ASP A 165 -11.25 -18.42 4.32
N GLY A 166 -12.53 -18.44 4.65
CA GLY A 166 -13.27 -17.34 5.28
C GLY A 166 -13.25 -15.96 4.57
N GLU A 167 -13.93 -14.96 5.13
CA GLU A 167 -13.83 -13.57 4.66
C GLU A 167 -12.64 -12.84 5.29
N ASN A 168 -12.22 -13.28 6.48
CA ASN A 168 -11.22 -12.58 7.28
C ASN A 168 -9.77 -13.00 6.99
N GLU A 169 -9.53 -14.05 6.20
CA GLU A 169 -8.15 -14.53 6.00
C GLU A 169 -7.29 -13.55 5.20
N PHE A 170 -7.86 -12.84 4.24
CA PHE A 170 -7.14 -11.74 3.59
C PHE A 170 -6.81 -10.59 4.55
N LEU A 171 -7.70 -10.31 5.51
CA LEU A 171 -7.45 -9.32 6.55
C LEU A 171 -6.31 -9.80 7.47
N SER A 172 -6.39 -11.05 7.93
CA SER A 172 -5.34 -11.70 8.73
C SER A 172 -3.99 -11.68 7.99
N PHE A 173 -3.97 -12.08 6.73
CA PHE A 173 -2.80 -12.03 5.86
C PHE A 173 -2.21 -10.61 5.78
N ALA A 174 -3.05 -9.61 5.47
CA ALA A 174 -2.62 -8.23 5.36
C ALA A 174 -1.97 -7.73 6.66
N VAL A 175 -2.64 -7.91 7.81
CA VAL A 175 -2.16 -7.41 9.10
C VAL A 175 -0.95 -8.21 9.60
N ASN A 176 -0.99 -9.53 9.48
CA ASN A 176 0.03 -10.39 10.07
C ASN A 176 1.34 -10.39 9.28
N GLN A 177 1.26 -10.26 7.95
CA GLN A 177 2.43 -10.41 7.07
C GLN A 177 2.92 -9.10 6.46
N HIS A 178 2.05 -8.11 6.24
CA HIS A 178 2.40 -6.93 5.45
C HIS A 178 2.31 -5.60 6.20
N VAL A 179 1.41 -5.47 7.18
CA VAL A 179 1.38 -4.28 8.03
C VAL A 179 2.66 -4.21 8.87
N PRO A 180 3.36 -3.06 8.90
CA PRO A 180 4.53 -2.88 9.74
C PRO A 180 4.17 -3.08 11.22
N LYS A 181 4.93 -3.92 11.93
CA LYS A 181 4.62 -4.31 13.31
C LYS A 181 4.49 -3.12 14.28
N PHE A 182 5.28 -2.07 14.07
CA PHE A 182 5.24 -0.84 14.86
C PHE A 182 3.96 0.00 14.63
N MET A 183 3.22 -0.25 13.55
CA MET A 183 1.94 0.42 13.26
C MET A 183 0.72 -0.41 13.65
N SER A 184 0.82 -1.74 13.60
CA SER A 184 -0.32 -2.62 13.90
C SER A 184 -0.85 -2.49 15.33
N CYS A 185 -0.07 -1.97 16.28
CA CYS A 185 -0.54 -1.73 17.65
C CYS A 185 -1.19 -0.34 17.86
N MET A 186 -1.34 0.46 16.81
CA MET A 186 -1.89 1.81 16.89
C MET A 186 -3.43 1.81 16.85
N ASP A 187 -4.04 2.88 17.35
CA ASP A 187 -5.51 3.03 17.48
C ASP A 187 -6.34 2.59 16.26
N PRO A 188 -5.94 2.87 15.00
CA PRO A 188 -6.74 2.44 13.84
C PRO A 188 -6.90 0.92 13.74
N PHE A 189 -5.89 0.16 14.14
CA PHE A 189 -5.95 -1.31 14.12
C PHE A 189 -6.76 -1.87 15.29
N LEU A 190 -6.73 -1.23 16.45
CA LEU A 190 -7.61 -1.58 17.57
C LEU A 190 -9.08 -1.39 17.17
N LYS A 191 -9.41 -0.24 16.58
CA LYS A 191 -10.76 0.05 16.05
C LYS A 191 -11.16 -0.92 14.95
N LEU A 192 -10.24 -1.26 14.05
CA LEU A 192 -10.50 -2.26 13.01
C LEU A 192 -10.84 -3.62 13.61
N ALA A 193 -10.04 -4.08 14.59
CA ALA A 193 -10.27 -5.35 15.27
C ALA A 193 -11.64 -5.39 15.96
N GLU A 194 -11.98 -4.33 16.71
CA GLU A 194 -13.30 -4.17 17.35
C GLU A 194 -14.44 -4.22 16.32
N SER A 195 -14.32 -3.47 15.21
CA SER A 195 -15.35 -3.40 14.16
C SER A 195 -15.62 -4.73 13.47
N ARG A 196 -14.66 -5.66 13.51
CA ARG A 196 -14.74 -6.98 12.88
C ARG A 196 -15.00 -8.10 13.86
N GLY A 197 -15.13 -7.80 15.16
CA GLY A 197 -15.26 -8.81 16.21
C GLY A 197 -14.03 -9.72 16.31
N ILE A 198 -12.87 -9.18 15.96
CA ILE A 198 -11.60 -9.90 15.89
C ILE A 198 -10.78 -9.59 17.14
N PHE A 199 -10.13 -10.61 17.72
CA PHE A 199 -9.20 -10.40 18.83
C PHE A 199 -7.83 -10.00 18.31
N PHE A 200 -7.39 -8.81 18.72
CA PHE A 200 -6.03 -8.34 18.50
C PHE A 200 -5.16 -8.69 19.71
N SER A 201 -4.07 -9.43 19.49
CA SER A 201 -3.10 -9.74 20.55
C SER A 201 -1.72 -9.24 20.16
N SER A 202 -1.22 -8.23 20.88
CA SER A 202 0.18 -7.84 20.82
C SER A 202 1.00 -8.78 21.70
N GLY A 203 1.77 -9.68 21.10
CA GLY A 203 2.72 -10.53 21.83
C GLY A 203 4.12 -9.90 21.84
N ASP A 204 4.74 -9.80 23.02
CA ASP A 204 6.07 -9.20 23.23
C ASP A 204 7.23 -9.92 22.51
N TYR A 205 7.01 -11.16 22.06
CA TYR A 205 8.07 -12.03 21.50
C TYR A 205 7.96 -12.32 19.99
N ILE A 206 6.82 -12.03 19.36
CA ILE A 206 6.59 -12.39 17.95
C ILE A 206 5.99 -11.20 17.16
N GLY A 207 5.66 -10.08 17.83
CA GLY A 207 4.95 -8.94 17.24
C GLY A 207 3.43 -9.15 17.27
N PRO A 208 2.64 -8.13 16.93
CA PRO A 208 1.18 -8.24 16.87
C PRO A 208 0.73 -9.27 15.82
N PHE A 209 -0.12 -10.19 16.27
CA PHE A 209 -0.91 -11.04 15.40
C PHE A 209 -2.38 -10.81 15.68
N ILE A 210 -3.14 -10.70 14.61
CA ILE A 210 -4.57 -10.94 14.66
C ILE A 210 -4.77 -12.44 14.82
N VAL A 211 -5.38 -12.85 15.94
CA VAL A 211 -5.91 -14.21 16.12
C VAL A 211 -7.38 -14.14 15.76
N LEU A 212 -7.70 -14.59 14.54
CA LEU A 212 -9.09 -14.84 14.13
C LEU A 212 -9.61 -16.06 14.88
N LYS A 213 -10.06 -15.91 16.12
CA LYS A 213 -11.06 -16.86 16.63
C LYS A 213 -12.42 -16.31 16.21
N ASN A 214 -13.09 -17.02 15.30
CA ASN A 214 -14.55 -17.00 15.31
C ASN A 214 -14.93 -17.20 16.78
N ARG A 215 -15.63 -16.24 17.39
CA ARG A 215 -16.51 -16.59 18.49
C ARG A 215 -17.42 -17.64 17.87
N GLU A 216 -17.16 -18.92 18.12
CA GLU A 216 -18.24 -19.88 18.15
C GLU A 216 -19.32 -19.18 18.96
N ALA A 217 -20.43 -18.89 18.29
CA ALA A 217 -21.62 -18.41 18.94
C ALA A 217 -21.89 -19.44 20.04
N ASN A 218 -21.55 -19.09 21.28
CA ASN A 218 -22.05 -19.81 22.43
C ASN A 218 -23.57 -19.70 22.35
N PRO A 219 -24.32 -20.80 22.18
CA PRO A 219 -25.76 -20.78 22.35
C PRO A 219 -26.14 -20.35 23.78
#